data_AF-A0A6B1B2I5-F1
#
_entry.id   AF-A0A6B1B2I5-F1
#
_cell.length_a   1.000
_cell.length_b   1.000
_cell.length_c   1.000
_cell.angle_alpha   90.00
_cell.angle_beta   90.00
_cell.angle_gamma   90.00
#
_symmetry.space_group_name_H-M   'P 1'
#
loop_
_entity.id
_entity.type
_entity.pdbx_description
1 polymer ?
#
loop_
_entity_poly.entity_id
_entity_poly.type
_entity_poly.pdbx_seq_one_letter_code
_entity_poly.pdbx_strand_id
1 'polypeptide(L)'
;MGRGARVTARRQALGRYGEGLVERWYAERGYRVLDRNWRCQLGELDLVVTNGTHLVICEVKTRSSDRFGTGFEAITARKQQQVRRLAAHYVRQRGGWRGPIRCDAASVMGRKVEVLTGAF
;
A
#
# COMPACT_ATOMS: atom_id res chain seq x y z
N MET A 1 -31.39 -6.56 6.90
CA MET A 1 -29.91 -6.60 6.86
C MET A 1 -29.48 -6.78 5.40
N GLY A 2 -28.84 -5.80 4.72
CA GLY A 2 -28.52 -6.00 3.29
C GLY A 2 -27.82 -4.86 2.54
N ARG A 3 -28.05 -3.60 2.91
CA ARG A 3 -27.39 -2.44 2.25
C ARG A 3 -25.94 -2.24 2.69
N GLY A 4 -25.62 -2.45 3.97
CA GLY A 4 -24.27 -2.24 4.52
C GLY A 4 -23.20 -3.21 3.98
N ALA A 5 -23.52 -4.51 3.93
CA ALA A 5 -22.59 -5.53 3.43
C ALA A 5 -22.19 -5.30 1.96
N ARG A 6 -23.14 -4.87 1.12
CA ARG A 6 -22.92 -4.57 -0.30
C ARG A 6 -21.97 -3.37 -0.50
N VAL A 7 -22.07 -2.34 0.35
CA VAL A 7 -21.17 -1.17 0.31
C VAL A 7 -19.75 -1.56 0.71
N THR A 8 -19.58 -2.37 1.75
CA THR A 8 -18.27 -2.88 2.17
C THR A 8 -17.60 -3.72 1.09
N ALA A 9 -18.35 -4.65 0.47
CA ALA A 9 -17.83 -5.46 -0.63
C ALA A 9 -17.37 -4.61 -1.82
N ARG A 10 -18.12 -3.56 -2.17
CA ARG A 10 -17.75 -2.62 -3.24
C ARG A 10 -16.47 -1.84 -2.91
N ARG A 11 -16.32 -1.37 -1.65
CA ARG A 11 -15.10 -0.68 -1.20
C ARG A 11 -13.88 -1.59 -1.23
N GLN A 12 -14.02 -2.84 -0.77
CA GLN A 12 -12.94 -3.82 -0.83
C GLN A 12 -12.55 -4.17 -2.27
N ALA A 13 -13.53 -4.35 -3.16
CA ALA A 13 -13.26 -4.59 -4.58
C ALA A 13 -12.54 -3.41 -5.23
N LEU A 14 -12.94 -2.18 -4.90
CA LEU A 14 -12.26 -0.96 -5.35
C LEU A 14 -10.82 -0.88 -4.84
N GLY A 15 -10.59 -1.20 -3.55
CA GLY A 15 -9.25 -1.26 -2.96
C GLY A 15 -8.34 -2.26 -3.69
N ARG A 16 -8.80 -3.50 -3.85
CA ARG A 16 -8.06 -4.55 -4.59
C ARG A 16 -7.75 -4.17 -6.03
N TYR A 17 -8.68 -3.48 -6.69
CA TYR A 17 -8.46 -2.97 -8.04
C TYR A 17 -7.34 -1.93 -8.08
N GLY A 18 -7.32 -1.00 -7.12
CA GLY A 18 -6.25 -0.02 -7.01
C GLY A 18 -4.90 -0.63 -6.65
N GLU A 19 -4.84 -1.59 -5.72
CA GLU A 19 -3.63 -2.35 -5.43
C GLU A 19 -3.05 -2.99 -6.70
N GLY A 20 -3.89 -3.61 -7.53
CA GLY A 20 -3.45 -4.21 -8.79
C GLY A 20 -2.95 -3.19 -9.82
N LEU A 21 -3.43 -1.95 -9.78
CA LEU A 21 -2.89 -0.87 -10.63
C LEU A 21 -1.52 -0.40 -10.14
N VAL A 22 -1.35 -0.25 -8.83
CA VAL A 22 -0.07 0.14 -8.21
C VAL A 22 0.98 -0.97 -8.38
N GLU A 23 0.57 -2.22 -8.27
CA GLU A 23 1.40 -3.38 -8.57
C GLU A 23 2.00 -3.31 -9.97
N ARG A 24 1.16 -3.08 -10.99
CA ARG A 24 1.61 -2.91 -12.38
C ARG A 24 2.55 -1.73 -12.53
N TRP A 25 2.24 -0.60 -11.89
CA TRP A 25 3.10 0.59 -11.92
C TRP A 25 4.52 0.30 -11.41
N TYR A 26 4.65 -0.52 -10.35
CA TYR A 26 5.93 -0.97 -9.82
C TYR A 26 6.62 -1.98 -10.74
N ALA A 27 5.87 -2.97 -11.26
CA ALA A 27 6.39 -3.99 -12.16
C ALA A 27 7.01 -3.37 -13.44
N GLU A 28 6.32 -2.38 -14.04
CA GLU A 28 6.80 -1.61 -15.18
C GLU A 28 8.09 -0.82 -14.89
N ARG A 29 8.43 -0.62 -13.61
CA ARG A 29 9.64 0.06 -13.13
C ARG A 29 10.70 -0.91 -12.58
N GLY A 30 10.58 -2.19 -12.87
CA GLY A 30 11.56 -3.21 -12.49
C GLY A 30 11.46 -3.67 -11.03
N TYR A 31 10.38 -3.34 -10.33
CA TYR A 31 10.13 -3.89 -9.00
C TYR A 31 9.39 -5.22 -9.10
N ARG A 32 9.82 -6.20 -8.30
CA ARG A 32 9.11 -7.45 -8.07
C ARG A 32 8.19 -7.31 -6.87
N VAL A 33 6.99 -7.86 -7.01
CA VAL A 33 6.01 -7.95 -5.92
C VAL A 33 6.37 -9.12 -5.03
N LEU A 34 6.48 -8.87 -3.72
CA LEU A 34 6.75 -9.90 -2.72
C LEU A 34 5.45 -10.35 -2.04
N ASP A 35 4.59 -9.40 -1.69
CA ASP A 35 3.32 -9.67 -1.04
C ASP A 35 2.29 -8.57 -1.36
N ARG A 36 1.01 -8.96 -1.28
CA ARG A 36 -0.15 -8.09 -1.43
C ARG A 36 -1.12 -8.34 -0.27
N ASN A 37 -1.70 -7.28 0.28
CA ASN A 37 -2.66 -7.35 1.38
C ASN A 37 -2.17 -8.31 2.48
N TRP A 38 -0.89 -8.17 2.84
CA TRP A 38 -0.26 -9.01 3.85
C TRP A 38 -0.82 -8.62 5.22
N ARG A 39 -1.20 -9.63 6.01
CA ARG A 39 -1.89 -9.45 7.28
C ARG A 39 -1.19 -10.19 8.39
N CYS A 40 -1.12 -9.55 9.54
CA CYS A 40 -0.70 -10.18 10.78
C CYS A 40 -1.55 -9.64 11.94
N GLN A 41 -1.27 -10.07 13.17
CA GLN A 41 -2.00 -9.62 14.36
C GLN A 41 -1.84 -8.12 14.65
N LEU A 42 -0.79 -7.48 14.11
CA LEU A 42 -0.49 -6.06 14.31
C LEU A 42 -1.22 -5.15 13.30
N GLY A 43 -1.78 -5.71 12.22
CA GLY A 43 -2.39 -4.94 11.14
C GLY A 43 -2.09 -5.52 9.75
N GLU A 44 -2.13 -4.66 8.74
CA GLU A 44 -1.99 -5.04 7.33
C GLU A 44 -1.05 -4.10 6.57
N LEU A 45 -0.37 -4.65 5.57
CA LEU A 45 0.42 -3.92 4.57
C LEU A 45 -0.23 -4.14 3.20
N ASP A 46 -0.55 -3.07 2.50
CA ASP A 46 -1.27 -3.16 1.21
C ASP A 46 -0.40 -3.80 0.13
N LEU A 47 0.85 -3.36 0.00
CA LEU A 47 1.77 -3.85 -1.01
C LEU A 47 3.21 -3.85 -0.51
N VAL A 48 3.93 -4.95 -0.74
CA VAL A 48 5.37 -5.07 -0.48
C VAL A 48 6.08 -5.43 -1.78
N VAL A 49 7.01 -4.58 -2.21
CA VAL A 49 7.77 -4.77 -3.46
C VAL A 49 9.27 -4.57 -3.24
N THR A 50 10.09 -5.03 -4.19
CA THR A 50 11.54 -4.82 -4.16
C THR A 50 12.13 -4.67 -5.55
N ASN A 51 13.15 -3.85 -5.70
CA ASN A 51 14.00 -3.78 -6.90
C ASN A 51 15.39 -4.43 -6.67
N GLY A 52 15.53 -5.26 -5.63
CA GLY A 52 16.81 -5.86 -5.22
C GLY A 52 17.64 -4.97 -4.29
N THR A 53 17.53 -3.64 -4.39
CA THR A 53 18.24 -2.69 -3.53
C THR A 53 17.39 -2.18 -2.38
N HIS A 54 16.10 -1.90 -2.64
CA HIS A 54 15.15 -1.43 -1.64
C HIS A 54 14.06 -2.47 -1.40
N LEU A 55 13.64 -2.60 -0.15
CA LEU A 55 12.33 -3.14 0.20
C LEU A 55 11.38 -1.95 0.33
N VAL A 56 10.30 -1.95 -0.43
CA VAL A 56 9.32 -0.87 -0.43
C VAL A 56 8.02 -1.37 0.15
N ILE A 57 7.54 -0.68 1.18
CA ILE A 57 6.20 -0.84 1.72
C ILE A 57 5.35 0.28 1.13
N CYS A 58 4.35 -0.06 0.34
CA CYS A 58 3.50 0.93 -0.31
C CYS A 58 2.08 0.88 0.23
N GLU A 59 1.64 1.98 0.83
CA GLU A 59 0.25 2.19 1.26
C GLU A 59 -0.59 2.69 0.07
N VAL A 60 -1.69 2.01 -0.26
CA VAL A 60 -2.50 2.27 -1.45
C VAL A 60 -3.86 2.84 -1.09
N LYS A 61 -4.15 4.06 -1.56
CA LYS A 61 -5.45 4.70 -1.42
C LYS A 61 -6.17 4.77 -2.75
N THR A 62 -7.28 4.05 -2.87
CA THR A 62 -8.15 4.13 -4.06
C THR A 62 -9.31 5.07 -3.81
N ARG A 63 -9.51 6.03 -4.72
CA ARG A 63 -10.50 7.09 -4.60
C ARG A 63 -11.62 6.91 -5.62
N SER A 64 -12.84 7.16 -5.20
CA SER A 64 -14.02 7.22 -6.07
C SER A 64 -14.37 8.64 -6.53
N SER A 65 -13.76 9.68 -5.93
CA SER A 65 -13.93 11.09 -6.31
C SER A 65 -12.74 11.97 -5.87
N ASP A 66 -12.64 13.14 -6.50
CA ASP A 66 -11.70 14.23 -6.25
C ASP A 66 -12.03 15.09 -5.01
N ARG A 67 -13.27 15.02 -4.50
CA ARG A 67 -13.80 15.80 -3.36
C ARG A 67 -13.06 15.70 -2.01
N PHE A 68 -12.03 14.85 -1.89
CA PHE A 68 -11.30 14.60 -0.64
C PHE A 68 -9.79 14.83 -0.80
N GLY A 69 -9.36 16.10 -0.74
CA GLY A 69 -7.94 16.50 -0.59
C GLY A 69 -6.96 16.00 -1.67
N THR A 70 -5.66 16.21 -1.49
CA THR A 70 -4.64 15.46 -2.25
C THR A 70 -4.62 14.01 -1.76
N GLY A 71 -4.38 13.01 -2.64
CA GLY A 71 -4.41 11.58 -2.25
C GLY A 71 -3.43 11.19 -1.14
N PHE A 72 -2.53 12.10 -0.78
CA PHE A 72 -1.44 11.94 0.19
C PHE A 72 -1.67 12.70 1.51
N GLU A 73 -2.72 13.53 1.61
CA GLU A 73 -2.84 14.62 2.60
C GLU A 73 -3.03 14.21 4.08
N ALA A 74 -2.92 12.93 4.44
CA ALA A 74 -2.80 12.54 5.86
C ALA A 74 -2.30 11.10 6.02
N ILE A 75 -1.03 10.81 5.71
CA ILE A 75 -0.38 9.72 6.46
C ILE A 75 0.03 10.29 7.80
N THR A 76 -0.89 10.22 8.76
CA THR A 76 -0.67 10.72 10.12
C THR A 76 0.56 10.08 10.75
N ALA A 77 1.24 10.77 11.66
CA ALA A 77 2.40 10.21 12.37
C ALA A 77 2.10 8.84 13.03
N ARG A 78 0.86 8.65 13.52
CA ARG A 78 0.37 7.37 14.02
C ARG A 78 0.40 6.27 12.95
N LYS A 79 -0.13 6.56 11.74
CA LYS A 79 -0.13 5.61 10.64
C LYS A 79 1.31 5.32 10.18
N GLN A 80 2.17 6.33 10.08
CA GLN A 80 3.60 6.14 9.75
C GLN A 80 4.27 5.18 10.74
N GLN A 81 4.09 5.41 12.04
CA GLN A 81 4.65 4.55 13.08
C GLN A 81 4.10 3.12 13.01
N GLN A 82 2.81 2.96 12.72
CA GLN A 82 2.19 1.64 12.52
C GLN A 82 2.81 0.91 11.34
N VAL A 83 2.96 1.56 10.18
CA VAL A 83 3.57 0.95 8.99
C VAL A 83 5.02 0.56 9.24
N ARG A 84 5.81 1.41 9.91
CA ARG A 84 7.19 1.08 10.27
C ARG A 84 7.27 -0.15 11.18
N ARG A 85 6.35 -0.29 12.15
CA ARG A 85 6.27 -1.50 13.01
C ARG A 85 5.90 -2.74 12.21
N LEU A 86 4.93 -2.63 11.29
CA LEU A 86 4.53 -3.72 10.41
C LEU A 86 5.66 -4.13 9.47
N ALA A 87 6.39 -3.17 8.89
CA ALA A 87 7.55 -3.41 8.05
C ALA A 87 8.64 -4.20 8.80
N ALA A 88 8.95 -3.80 10.04
CA ALA A 88 9.89 -4.52 10.89
C ALA A 88 9.42 -5.96 11.19
N HIS A 89 8.12 -6.16 11.44
CA HIS A 89 7.56 -7.49 11.67
C HIS A 89 7.62 -8.35 10.41
N TYR A 90 7.23 -7.80 9.27
CA TYR A 90 7.30 -8.44 7.96
C TYR A 90 8.71 -8.93 7.65
N VAL A 91 9.71 -8.06 7.82
CA VAL A 91 11.12 -8.38 7.57
C VAL A 91 11.58 -9.54 8.44
N ARG A 92 11.24 -9.53 9.74
CA ARG A 92 11.59 -10.62 10.65
C ARG A 92 10.95 -11.95 10.26
N GLN A 93 9.69 -11.92 9.82
CA GLN A 93 8.96 -13.13 9.42
C GLN A 93 9.48 -13.71 8.10
N ARG A 94 9.94 -12.87 7.17
CA ARG A 94 10.42 -13.29 5.83
C ARG A 94 11.91 -13.68 5.79
N GLY A 95 12.54 -13.93 6.94
CA GLY A 95 13.94 -14.34 7.01
C GLY A 95 14.96 -13.19 6.94
N GLY A 96 14.49 -11.94 7.01
CA GLY A 96 15.32 -10.74 7.04
C GLY A 96 15.45 -10.02 5.70
N TRP A 97 15.74 -8.72 5.81
CA TRP A 97 16.11 -7.81 4.72
C TRP A 97 17.23 -6.93 5.27
N ARG A 98 18.34 -6.84 4.52
CA ARG A 98 19.54 -6.12 4.98
C ARG A 98 19.75 -4.77 4.28
N GLY A 99 18.97 -4.50 3.23
CA GLY A 99 19.03 -3.24 2.50
C GLY A 99 18.15 -2.15 3.12
N PRO A 100 18.13 -0.95 2.52
CA PRO A 100 17.21 0.10 2.90
C PRO A 100 15.75 -0.34 2.75
N ILE A 101 14.91 0.14 3.67
CA ILE A 101 13.46 0.03 3.62
C ILE A 101 12.90 1.42 3.34
N ARG A 102 12.00 1.53 2.38
CA ARG A 102 11.34 2.79 2.00
C ARG A 102 9.84 2.63 2.17
N CYS A 103 9.17 3.63 2.72
CA CYS A 103 7.71 3.67 2.76
C CYS A 103 7.20 4.62 1.68
N ASP A 104 6.44 4.08 0.73
CA ASP A 104 5.85 4.83 -0.37
C ASP A 104 4.34 4.97 -0.12
N ALA A 105 3.72 5.98 -0.73
CA ALA A 105 2.28 6.15 -0.74
C ALA A 105 1.80 6.18 -2.18
N ALA A 106 0.67 5.52 -2.47
CA ALA A 106 0.05 5.54 -3.78
C ALA A 106 -1.39 6.04 -3.70
N SER A 107 -1.78 6.88 -4.66
CA SER A 107 -3.14 7.34 -4.87
C SER A 107 -3.62 6.83 -6.23
N VAL A 108 -4.78 6.18 -6.24
CA VAL A 108 -5.42 5.65 -7.45
C VAL A 108 -6.76 6.33 -7.68
N MET A 109 -6.93 6.92 -8.86
CA MET A 109 -8.19 7.51 -9.31
C MET A 109 -8.52 7.01 -10.72
N GLY A 110 -9.58 6.21 -10.84
CA GLY A 110 -9.88 5.52 -12.10
C GLY A 110 -8.72 4.60 -12.51
N ARG A 111 -8.02 4.93 -13.59
CA ARG A 111 -6.79 4.22 -14.03
C ARG A 111 -5.50 5.00 -13.72
N LYS A 112 -5.61 6.23 -13.25
CA LYS A 112 -4.45 7.08 -12.93
C LYS A 112 -3.83 6.60 -11.62
N VAL A 113 -2.53 6.37 -11.64
CA VAL A 113 -1.71 6.01 -10.48
C VAL A 113 -0.70 7.12 -10.25
N GLU A 114 -0.68 7.65 -9.03
CA GLU A 114 0.34 8.57 -8.55
C GLU A 114 1.04 7.91 -7.36
N VAL A 115 2.37 7.87 -7.37
CA VAL A 115 3.18 7.32 -6.29
C VAL A 115 4.10 8.39 -5.74
N LEU A 116 4.00 8.64 -4.44
CA LEU A 116 4.94 9.45 -3.68
C LEU A 116 5.97 8.50 -3.05
N THR A 117 7.19 8.53 -3.57
CA THR A 117 8.29 7.71 -3.07
C THR A 117 8.90 8.32 -1.81
N GLY A 118 9.24 7.51 -0.81
CA GLY A 118 9.82 8.01 0.44
C GLY A 118 8.87 8.94 1.19
N ALA A 119 7.57 8.59 1.19
CA ALA A 119 6.52 9.41 1.77
C ALA A 119 6.72 9.65 3.27
N PHE A 120 7.38 8.72 3.98
CA PHE A 120 7.75 8.81 5.39
C PHE A 120 8.74 7.72 5.81
#